data_AF-A0A523HQP2-F1
#
_entry.id   AF-A0A523HQP2-F1
#
_cell.length_a   1.000
_cell.length_b   1.000
_cell.length_c   1.000
_cell.angle_alpha   90.00
_cell.angle_beta   90.00
_cell.angle_gamma   90.00
#
_symmetry.space_group_name_H-M   'P 1'
#
loop_
_entity.id
_entity.type
_entity.pdbx_description
1 polymer ?
#
loop_
_entity_poly.entity_id
_entity_poly.type
_entity_poly.pdbx_seq_one_letter_code
_entity_poly.pdbx_strand_id
1 'polypeptide(L)'
;MIFLMFVTGLEVDPGQLRHSGKVSALAGTLGVVFPLLMGRGSAALLVYPMEVGLFLGLILAATSVSISAQTLLDLRVLRSREGVSLLGALVFDDILVILFLSIFLAVITGTGGATGMAGVAWVVLKMGLYLGLFTFLGLRFIPALVDHVAGLPISRSLIAFTIVVTLLYAWSAEVMGGMAAIIGAFLAGLLFKRSHFSEQIEDGMHTLAFSLFVPIFLINIGLEVNARELSAGSGQFVVLICIVAVLSKILGSGLGARLGGVQHKAVPAFGSRDGAKGGSGPDHRRPGPG
;
A
#
# COMPACT_ATOMS: atom_id res chain seq x y z
N MET A 1 -9.65 -6.34 -3.05
CA MET A 1 -8.58 -5.39 -2.65
C MET A 1 -8.99 -4.45 -1.53
N ILE A 2 -10.12 -3.73 -1.63
CA ILE A 2 -10.56 -2.75 -0.61
C ILE A 2 -10.48 -3.31 0.82
N PHE A 3 -11.10 -4.45 1.10
CA PHE A 3 -11.08 -5.04 2.44
C PHE A 3 -9.69 -5.54 2.87
N LEU A 4 -8.86 -6.02 1.95
CA LEU A 4 -7.48 -6.39 2.25
C LEU A 4 -6.66 -5.17 2.68
N MET A 5 -6.81 -4.06 1.96
CA MET A 5 -6.13 -2.80 2.28
C MET A 5 -6.64 -2.21 3.59
N PHE A 6 -7.92 -2.38 3.90
CA PHE A 6 -8.45 -2.06 5.22
C PHE A 6 -7.77 -2.86 6.33
N VAL A 7 -7.71 -4.20 6.20
CA VAL A 7 -7.04 -5.06 7.19
C VAL A 7 -5.56 -4.69 7.33
N THR A 8 -4.89 -4.43 6.20
CA THR A 8 -3.51 -3.93 6.17
C THR A 8 -3.38 -2.63 6.97
N GLY A 9 -4.27 -1.65 6.75
CA GLY A 9 -4.26 -0.39 7.48
C GLY A 9 -4.52 -0.57 8.97
N LEU A 10 -5.36 -1.54 9.35
CA LEU A 10 -5.67 -1.87 10.73
C LEU A 10 -4.47 -2.48 11.48
N GLU A 11 -3.59 -3.18 10.77
CA GLU A 11 -2.38 -3.74 11.37
C GLU A 11 -1.23 -2.72 11.52
N VAL A 12 -1.30 -1.60 10.81
CA VAL A 12 -0.25 -0.57 10.83
C VAL A 12 -0.38 0.32 12.06
N ASP A 13 0.74 0.54 12.75
CA ASP A 13 0.83 1.55 13.80
C ASP A 13 0.99 2.97 13.18
N PRO A 14 0.05 3.91 13.44
CA PRO A 14 0.12 5.26 12.87
C PRO A 14 1.35 6.06 13.32
N GLY A 15 1.85 5.80 14.53
CA GLY A 15 3.07 6.40 15.06
C GLY A 15 4.29 5.93 14.27
N GLN A 16 4.42 4.62 14.03
CA GLN A 16 5.52 4.08 13.21
C GLN A 16 5.49 4.58 11.77
N LEU A 17 4.29 4.73 11.18
CA LEU A 17 4.14 5.28 9.83
C LEU A 17 4.65 6.71 9.73
N ARG A 18 4.35 7.55 10.73
CA ARG A 18 4.86 8.94 10.80
C ARG A 18 6.39 8.98 10.94
N HIS A 19 6.97 8.15 11.79
CA HIS A 19 8.43 8.09 11.98
C HIS A 19 9.16 7.58 10.73
N SER A 20 8.50 6.75 9.92
CA SER A 20 9.05 6.18 8.69
C SER A 20 8.80 7.05 7.46
N GLY A 21 8.12 8.19 7.61
CA GLY A 21 7.70 9.03 6.49
C GLY A 21 8.83 9.48 5.57
N LYS A 22 10.03 9.78 6.10
CA LYS A 22 11.20 10.14 5.29
C LYS A 22 11.69 8.97 4.44
N VAL A 23 11.74 7.77 5.00
CA VAL A 23 12.11 6.54 4.28
C VAL A 23 11.09 6.28 3.18
N SER A 24 9.81 6.31 3.53
CA SER A 24 8.70 6.09 2.61
C SER A 24 8.71 7.07 1.45
N ALA A 25 8.89 8.37 1.72
CA ALA A 25 8.92 9.39 0.68
C ALA A 25 10.11 9.20 -0.29
N LEU A 26 11.31 8.92 0.22
CA LEU A 26 12.49 8.72 -0.61
C LEU A 26 12.41 7.41 -1.41
N ALA A 27 12.00 6.31 -0.77
CA ALA A 27 11.83 5.02 -1.41
C ALA A 27 10.74 5.04 -2.48
N GLY A 28 9.58 5.66 -2.21
CA GLY A 28 8.51 5.84 -3.20
C GLY A 28 8.96 6.73 -4.35
N THR A 29 9.61 7.87 -4.06
CA THR A 29 10.08 8.80 -5.10
C THR A 29 11.09 8.16 -6.05
N LEU A 30 12.16 7.56 -5.50
CA LEU A 30 13.15 6.88 -6.33
C LEU A 30 12.58 5.61 -6.97
N GLY A 31 11.61 4.96 -6.32
CA GLY A 31 10.85 3.84 -6.85
C GLY A 31 10.00 4.15 -8.08
N VAL A 32 9.68 5.42 -8.35
CA VAL A 32 9.00 5.89 -9.57
C VAL A 32 9.99 6.49 -10.58
N VAL A 33 10.94 7.29 -10.10
CA VAL A 33 11.91 7.98 -10.97
C VAL A 33 12.83 6.99 -11.70
N PHE A 34 13.28 5.93 -11.04
CA PHE A 34 14.15 4.93 -11.69
C PHE A 34 13.45 4.17 -12.82
N PRO A 35 12.23 3.61 -12.63
CA PRO A 35 11.49 3.01 -13.74
C PRO A 35 11.24 3.96 -14.90
N LEU A 36 10.97 5.24 -14.63
CA LEU A 36 10.82 6.26 -15.68
C LEU A 36 12.10 6.44 -16.51
N LEU A 37 13.25 6.60 -15.84
CA LEU A 37 14.55 6.77 -16.50
C LEU A 37 14.98 5.52 -17.26
N MET A 38 14.80 4.35 -16.65
CA MET A 38 15.19 3.08 -17.28
C MET A 38 14.23 2.69 -18.41
N GLY A 39 12.93 2.97 -18.30
CA GLY A 39 11.96 2.78 -19.38
C GLY A 39 12.27 3.65 -20.60
N ARG A 40 12.60 4.93 -20.37
CA ARG A 40 13.12 5.83 -21.41
C ARG A 40 14.41 5.29 -22.04
N GLY A 41 15.35 4.84 -21.22
CA GLY A 41 16.62 4.27 -21.68
C GLY A 41 16.42 3.02 -22.54
N SER A 42 15.56 2.09 -22.11
CA SER A 42 15.25 0.87 -22.87
C SER A 42 14.56 1.15 -24.20
N ALA A 43 13.65 2.13 -24.24
CA ALA A 43 13.01 2.54 -25.49
C ALA A 43 13.99 3.18 -26.47
N ALA A 44 14.92 4.00 -25.97
CA ALA A 44 15.97 4.61 -26.81
C ALA A 44 16.91 3.56 -27.42
N LEU A 45 17.26 2.51 -26.67
CA LEU A 45 18.08 1.39 -27.18
C LEU A 45 17.39 0.63 -28.33
N LEU A 46 16.07 0.61 -28.34
CA LEU A 46 15.24 -0.02 -29.36
C LEU A 46 14.77 0.96 -30.44
N VAL A 47 15.30 2.19 -30.44
CA VAL A 47 14.98 3.25 -31.42
C VAL A 47 13.49 3.64 -31.41
N TYR A 48 12.83 3.53 -30.26
CA TYR A 48 11.46 4.04 -30.08
C TYR A 48 11.44 5.54 -29.75
N PRO A 49 10.34 6.24 -30.09
CA PRO A 49 10.12 7.63 -29.71
C PRO A 49 10.15 7.84 -28.20
N MET A 50 10.46 9.08 -27.81
CA MET A 50 10.61 9.45 -26.40
C MET A 50 9.35 9.20 -25.58
N GLU A 51 8.21 9.48 -26.20
CA GLU A 51 6.87 9.36 -25.64
C GLU A 51 6.58 7.93 -25.25
N VAL A 52 6.98 6.97 -26.12
CA VAL A 52 6.85 5.54 -25.85
C VAL A 52 7.71 5.12 -24.67
N GLY A 53 8.94 5.65 -24.57
CA GLY A 53 9.84 5.34 -23.45
C GLY A 53 9.36 5.89 -22.11
N LEU A 54 8.83 7.11 -22.08
CA LEU A 54 8.24 7.70 -20.87
C LEU A 54 6.96 6.96 -20.47
N PHE A 55 6.12 6.61 -21.43
CA PHE A 55 4.92 5.81 -21.18
C PHE A 55 5.25 4.41 -20.66
N LEU A 56 6.25 3.75 -21.25
CA LEU A 56 6.76 2.48 -20.75
C LEU A 56 7.26 2.63 -19.31
N GLY A 57 8.05 3.65 -19.03
CA GLY A 57 8.54 3.94 -17.68
C GLY A 57 7.41 4.17 -16.65
N LEU A 58 6.32 4.83 -17.05
CA LEU A 58 5.12 5.00 -16.23
C LEU A 58 4.44 3.67 -15.92
N ILE A 59 4.31 2.79 -16.92
CA ILE A 59 3.76 1.44 -16.73
C ILE A 59 4.63 0.64 -15.77
N LEU A 60 5.96 0.70 -15.92
CA LEU A 60 6.90 0.00 -15.03
C LEU A 60 6.96 0.59 -13.62
N ALA A 61 6.62 1.87 -13.46
CA ALA A 61 6.51 2.51 -12.17
C ALA A 61 5.27 2.06 -11.39
N ALA A 62 4.19 1.65 -12.06
CA ALA A 62 2.95 1.23 -11.40
C ALA A 62 3.20 -0.03 -10.54
N THR A 63 3.09 0.10 -9.23
CA THR A 63 3.30 -1.01 -8.28
C THR A 63 1.97 -1.53 -7.75
N SER A 64 1.88 -2.84 -7.52
CA SER A 64 0.75 -3.42 -6.78
C SER A 64 0.97 -3.33 -5.28
N VAL A 65 0.34 -2.34 -4.64
CA VAL A 65 0.30 -2.20 -3.17
C VAL A 65 -0.33 -3.42 -2.52
N SER A 66 -1.38 -3.98 -3.13
CA SER A 66 -2.13 -5.11 -2.59
C SER A 66 -1.32 -6.39 -2.48
N ILE A 67 -0.56 -6.75 -3.52
CA ILE A 67 0.28 -7.96 -3.51
C ILE A 67 1.41 -7.80 -2.48
N SER A 68 2.02 -6.62 -2.43
CA SER A 68 3.10 -6.32 -1.48
C SER A 68 2.60 -6.40 -0.03
N ALA A 69 1.45 -5.79 0.27
CA ALA A 69 0.84 -5.86 1.59
C ALA A 69 0.46 -7.30 1.99
N GLN A 70 -0.16 -8.05 1.07
CA GLN A 70 -0.49 -9.46 1.28
C GLN A 70 0.75 -10.27 1.64
N THR A 71 1.85 -10.08 0.90
CA THR A 71 3.09 -10.81 1.14
C THR A 71 3.69 -10.45 2.51
N LEU A 72 3.64 -9.19 2.92
CA LEU A 72 4.10 -8.76 4.25
C LEU A 72 3.23 -9.31 5.39
N LEU A 73 1.91 -9.43 5.17
CA LEU A 73 0.97 -10.06 6.08
C LEU A 73 1.26 -11.55 6.23
N ASP A 74 1.42 -12.26 5.12
CA ASP A 74 1.72 -13.70 5.09
C ASP A 74 3.07 -14.01 5.76
N LEU A 75 4.07 -13.13 5.57
CA LEU A 75 5.37 -13.20 6.23
C LEU A 75 5.36 -12.71 7.68
N ARG A 76 4.25 -12.17 8.19
CA ARG A 76 4.09 -11.59 9.54
C ARG A 76 5.10 -10.48 9.87
N VAL A 77 5.56 -9.76 8.84
CA VAL A 77 6.51 -8.64 8.98
C VAL A 77 5.85 -7.28 8.69
N LEU A 78 4.54 -7.22 8.47
CA LEU A 78 3.83 -5.97 8.19
C LEU A 78 4.02 -4.92 9.30
N ARG A 79 4.04 -5.35 10.57
CA ARG A 79 4.22 -4.50 11.76
C ARG A 79 5.67 -4.09 12.02
N SER A 80 6.63 -4.56 11.21
CA SER A 80 8.03 -4.16 11.30
C SER A 80 8.23 -2.74 10.78
N ARG A 81 9.34 -2.10 11.18
CA ARG A 81 9.69 -0.77 10.69
C ARG A 81 9.85 -0.76 9.16
N GLU A 82 10.41 -1.83 8.62
CA GLU A 82 10.62 -2.05 7.19
C GLU A 82 9.28 -2.23 6.46
N GLY A 83 8.37 -3.03 7.01
CA GLY A 83 7.02 -3.26 6.46
C GLY A 83 6.18 -1.99 6.41
N VAL A 84 6.15 -1.23 7.51
CA VAL A 84 5.45 0.07 7.57
C VAL A 84 6.09 1.10 6.63
N SER A 85 7.42 1.13 6.54
CA SER A 85 8.13 2.01 5.60
C SER A 85 7.78 1.69 4.14
N LEU A 86 7.69 0.39 3.80
CA LEU A 86 7.34 -0.09 2.47
C LEU A 86 5.89 0.27 2.11
N LEU A 87 4.93 0.05 3.02
CA LEU A 87 3.54 0.47 2.82
C LEU A 87 3.43 1.98 2.59
N GLY A 88 4.13 2.78 3.40
CA GLY A 88 4.18 4.22 3.17
C GLY A 88 4.77 4.57 1.81
N ALA A 89 5.85 3.89 1.40
CA ALA A 89 6.48 4.11 0.09
C ALA A 89 5.53 3.80 -1.06
N LEU A 90 4.72 2.75 -0.92
CA LEU A 90 3.70 2.36 -1.89
C LEU A 90 2.58 3.41 -2.01
N VAL A 91 2.19 4.07 -0.92
CA VAL A 91 1.23 5.20 -0.98
C VAL A 91 1.85 6.40 -1.70
N PHE A 92 3.13 6.71 -1.44
CA PHE A 92 3.84 7.76 -2.19
C PHE A 92 4.00 7.41 -3.67
N ASP A 93 4.26 6.14 -3.99
CA ASP A 93 4.36 5.61 -5.36
C ASP A 93 3.07 5.88 -6.14
N ASP A 94 1.90 5.53 -5.59
CA ASP A 94 0.59 5.77 -6.23
C ASP A 94 0.34 7.26 -6.53
N ILE A 95 0.66 8.15 -5.58
CA ILE A 95 0.52 9.60 -5.75
C ILE A 95 1.42 10.09 -6.89
N LEU A 96 2.67 9.64 -6.92
CA LEU A 96 3.65 10.06 -7.91
C LEU A 96 3.35 9.49 -9.30
N VAL A 97 2.89 8.25 -9.40
CA VAL A 97 2.50 7.65 -10.69
C VAL A 97 1.38 8.46 -11.33
N ILE A 98 0.33 8.82 -10.57
CA ILE A 98 -0.76 9.67 -11.07
C ILE A 98 -0.23 11.06 -11.46
N LEU A 99 0.70 11.63 -10.67
CA LEU A 99 1.33 12.91 -10.95
C LEU A 99 2.08 12.90 -12.29
N PHE A 100 3.00 11.94 -12.46
CA PHE A 100 3.80 11.81 -13.68
C PHE A 100 2.92 11.44 -14.88
N LEU A 101 1.88 10.63 -14.70
CA LEU A 101 0.90 10.34 -15.75
C LEU A 101 0.14 11.60 -16.19
N SER A 102 -0.28 12.42 -15.24
CA SER A 102 -0.96 13.70 -15.53
C SER A 102 -0.05 14.65 -16.29
N ILE A 103 1.22 14.75 -15.88
CA ILE A 103 2.24 15.54 -16.59
C ILE A 103 2.45 15.00 -18.01
N PHE A 104 2.61 13.69 -18.15
CA PHE A 104 2.80 13.04 -19.45
C PHE A 104 1.64 13.35 -20.40
N LEU A 105 0.40 13.20 -19.93
CA LEU A 105 -0.78 13.49 -20.75
C LEU A 105 -0.86 14.98 -21.12
N ALA A 106 -0.59 15.88 -20.17
CA ALA A 106 -0.60 17.33 -20.42
C ALA A 106 0.43 17.76 -21.47
N VAL A 107 1.62 17.13 -21.49
CA VAL A 107 2.70 17.46 -22.43
C VAL A 107 2.47 16.84 -23.82
N ILE A 108 1.99 15.60 -23.88
CA ILE A 108 1.94 14.83 -25.14
C ILE A 108 0.65 15.03 -25.92
N THR A 109 -0.52 15.02 -25.26
CA THR A 109 -1.79 15.00 -26.00
C THR A 109 -2.37 16.39 -26.24
N GLY A 110 -1.86 17.43 -25.57
CA GLY A 110 -2.42 18.79 -25.65
C GLY A 110 -3.89 18.90 -25.16
N THR A 111 -4.51 17.79 -24.75
CA THR A 111 -5.88 17.66 -24.24
C THR A 111 -5.94 17.70 -22.72
N GLY A 112 -4.87 18.18 -22.06
CA GLY A 112 -4.86 18.42 -20.63
C GLY A 112 -5.88 19.49 -20.25
N GLY A 113 -7.12 19.08 -19.99
CA GLY A 113 -8.13 19.93 -19.37
C GLY A 113 -7.52 20.59 -18.13
N ALA A 114 -7.46 21.92 -18.14
CA ALA A 114 -6.85 22.78 -17.14
C ALA A 114 -5.34 22.55 -16.87
N THR A 115 -4.53 22.99 -17.84
CA THR A 115 -3.32 23.84 -17.64
C THR A 115 -2.13 23.27 -16.83
N GLY A 116 -1.24 22.54 -17.50
CA GLY A 116 0.19 22.44 -17.14
C GLY A 116 0.52 22.22 -15.65
N MET A 117 1.52 22.95 -15.12
CA MET A 117 1.90 22.91 -13.70
C MET A 117 0.75 23.20 -12.73
N ALA A 118 -0.28 23.93 -13.14
CA ALA A 118 -1.44 24.25 -12.30
C ALA A 118 -2.36 23.03 -12.10
N GLY A 119 -2.58 22.21 -13.13
CA GLY A 119 -3.32 20.95 -13.00
C GLY A 119 -2.62 19.96 -12.09
N VAL A 120 -1.30 19.86 -12.20
CA VAL A 120 -0.43 19.05 -11.32
C VAL A 120 -0.55 19.52 -9.87
N ALA A 121 -0.43 20.83 -9.63
CA ALA A 121 -0.59 21.41 -8.30
C ALA A 121 -2.00 21.18 -7.74
N TRP A 122 -3.03 21.24 -8.59
CA TRP A 122 -4.42 20.96 -8.21
C TRP A 122 -4.62 19.51 -7.79
N VAL A 123 -4.05 18.54 -8.51
CA VAL A 123 -4.11 17.11 -8.14
C VAL A 123 -3.45 16.88 -6.79
N VAL A 124 -2.23 17.39 -6.58
CA VAL A 124 -1.51 17.25 -5.29
C VAL A 124 -2.28 17.91 -4.16
N LEU A 125 -2.83 19.11 -4.39
CA LEU A 125 -3.64 19.82 -3.41
C LEU A 125 -4.91 19.03 -3.06
N LYS A 126 -5.61 18.49 -4.06
CA LYS A 126 -6.82 17.66 -3.90
C LYS A 126 -6.51 16.41 -3.07
N MET A 127 -5.42 15.71 -3.38
CA MET A 127 -4.96 14.54 -2.62
C MET A 127 -4.61 14.90 -1.17
N GLY A 128 -3.82 15.95 -0.96
CA GLY A 128 -3.41 16.41 0.37
C GLY A 128 -4.60 16.88 1.21
N LEU A 129 -5.53 17.64 0.62
CA LEU A 129 -6.76 18.08 1.26
C LEU A 129 -7.62 16.89 1.66
N TYR A 130 -7.82 15.92 0.76
CA TYR A 130 -8.56 14.70 1.05
C TYR A 130 -7.93 13.93 2.22
N LEU A 131 -6.63 13.62 2.14
CA LEU A 131 -5.93 12.86 3.18
C LEU A 131 -5.99 13.60 4.51
N GLY A 132 -5.73 14.90 4.53
CA GLY A 132 -5.79 15.71 5.74
C GLY A 132 -7.18 15.77 6.36
N LEU A 133 -8.20 16.08 5.53
CA LEU A 133 -9.59 16.23 5.97
C LEU A 133 -10.17 14.91 6.47
N PHE A 134 -10.09 13.83 5.68
CA PHE A 134 -10.63 12.53 6.07
C PHE A 134 -9.85 11.89 7.23
N THR A 135 -8.54 12.14 7.35
CA THR A 135 -7.82 11.75 8.56
C THR A 135 -8.33 12.52 9.78
N PHE A 136 -8.51 13.84 9.68
CA PHE A 136 -9.00 14.66 10.79
C PHE A 136 -10.41 14.25 11.22
N LEU A 137 -11.35 14.12 10.29
CA LEU A 137 -12.70 13.65 10.57
C LEU A 137 -12.66 12.23 11.14
N GLY A 138 -11.91 11.33 10.51
CA GLY A 138 -11.79 9.95 10.95
C GLY A 138 -11.30 9.82 12.39
N LEU A 139 -10.27 10.58 12.77
CA LEU A 139 -9.72 10.57 14.12
C LEU A 139 -10.73 11.02 15.18
N ARG A 140 -11.66 11.92 14.83
CA ARG A 140 -12.67 12.44 15.76
C ARG A 140 -13.94 11.61 15.80
N PHE A 141 -14.41 11.14 14.64
CA PHE A 141 -15.72 10.53 14.47
C PHE A 141 -15.68 9.00 14.55
N ILE A 142 -14.67 8.33 13.98
CA ILE A 142 -14.66 6.86 13.91
C ILE A 142 -14.69 6.21 15.31
N PRO A 143 -13.81 6.58 16.26
CA PRO A 143 -13.86 5.96 17.60
C PRO A 143 -15.22 6.12 18.27
N ALA A 144 -15.78 7.34 18.23
CA ALA A 144 -17.08 7.64 18.84
C ALA A 144 -18.25 6.88 18.18
N LEU A 145 -18.22 6.74 16.84
CA LEU A 145 -19.23 5.99 16.11
C LEU A 145 -19.12 4.48 16.37
N VAL A 146 -17.89 3.95 16.45
CA VAL A 146 -17.66 2.54 16.78
C VAL A 146 -18.22 2.21 18.17
N ASP A 147 -17.93 3.04 19.18
CA ASP A 147 -18.45 2.86 20.53
C ASP A 147 -19.98 2.92 20.58
N HIS A 148 -20.59 3.81 19.81
CA HIS A 148 -22.05 3.92 19.71
C HIS A 148 -22.68 2.69 19.04
N VAL A 149 -22.09 2.22 17.94
CA VAL A 149 -22.58 1.06 17.17
C VAL A 149 -22.40 -0.24 17.94
N ALA A 150 -21.34 -0.35 18.76
CA ALA A 150 -21.11 -1.50 19.63
C ALA A 150 -22.24 -1.71 20.64
N GLY A 151 -22.90 -0.63 21.09
CA GLY A 151 -24.03 -0.68 22.02
C GLY A 151 -25.38 -1.02 21.38
N LEU A 152 -25.47 -1.12 20.04
CA LEU A 152 -26.74 -1.39 19.36
C LEU A 152 -27.13 -2.88 19.49
N PRO A 153 -28.43 -3.19 19.71
CA PRO A 153 -28.93 -4.56 19.82
C PRO A 153 -29.06 -5.24 18.45
N ILE A 154 -27.98 -5.24 17.66
CA ILE A 154 -27.93 -5.79 16.29
C ILE A 154 -26.80 -6.81 16.22
N SER A 155 -27.08 -7.99 15.66
CA SER A 155 -26.05 -9.01 15.43
C SER A 155 -24.98 -8.50 14.46
N ARG A 156 -23.70 -8.58 14.86
CA ARG A 156 -22.54 -8.14 14.06
C ARG A 156 -22.59 -6.68 13.57
N SER A 157 -23.18 -5.78 14.35
CA SER A 157 -23.29 -4.34 14.04
C SER A 157 -21.94 -3.71 13.65
N LEU A 158 -20.87 -4.05 14.37
CA LEU A 158 -19.52 -3.55 14.14
C LEU A 158 -18.94 -3.91 12.78
N ILE A 159 -19.12 -5.15 12.33
CA ILE A 159 -18.60 -5.60 11.03
C ILE A 159 -19.36 -4.91 9.89
N ALA A 160 -20.69 -4.84 9.98
CA ALA A 160 -21.52 -4.16 8.99
C ALA A 160 -21.15 -2.67 8.89
N PHE A 161 -21.02 -1.99 10.03
CA PHE A 161 -20.60 -0.59 10.08
C PHE A 161 -19.20 -0.40 9.48
N THR A 162 -18.24 -1.27 9.84
CA THR A 162 -16.89 -1.22 9.30
C THR A 162 -16.88 -1.34 7.79
N ILE A 163 -17.65 -2.27 7.22
CA ILE A 163 -17.77 -2.45 5.76
C ILE A 163 -18.30 -1.17 5.12
N VAL A 164 -19.38 -0.59 5.64
CA VAL A 164 -19.97 0.65 5.10
C VAL A 164 -18.96 1.80 5.14
N VAL A 165 -18.30 2.03 6.28
CA VAL A 165 -17.31 3.11 6.40
C VAL A 165 -16.12 2.86 5.46
N THR A 166 -15.65 1.62 5.36
CA THR A 166 -14.55 1.26 4.45
C THR A 166 -14.90 1.57 3.00
N LEU A 167 -16.10 1.20 2.56
CA LEU A 167 -16.57 1.49 1.20
C LEU A 167 -16.77 2.99 0.97
N LEU A 168 -17.28 3.72 1.96
CA LEU A 168 -17.42 5.17 1.88
C LEU A 168 -16.07 5.87 1.75
N TYR A 169 -15.06 5.43 2.51
CA TYR A 169 -13.69 5.94 2.38
C TYR A 169 -13.07 5.59 1.03
N ALA A 170 -13.28 4.36 0.56
CA ALA A 170 -12.78 3.93 -0.75
C ALA A 170 -13.38 4.77 -1.89
N TRP A 171 -14.70 4.95 -1.88
CA TRP A 171 -15.41 5.78 -2.85
C TRP A 171 -14.99 7.26 -2.75
N SER A 172 -14.85 7.80 -1.55
CA SER A 172 -14.44 9.19 -1.36
C SER A 172 -13.01 9.45 -1.82
N ALA A 173 -12.09 8.47 -1.68
CA ALA A 173 -10.72 8.59 -2.18
C ALA A 173 -10.68 8.76 -3.70
N GLU A 174 -11.53 8.03 -4.42
CA GLU A 174 -11.61 8.09 -5.88
C GLU A 174 -12.26 9.39 -6.35
N VAL A 175 -13.47 9.69 -5.85
CA VAL A 175 -14.26 10.84 -6.30
C VAL A 175 -13.65 12.16 -5.81
N MET A 176 -13.39 12.25 -4.50
CA MET A 176 -12.96 13.49 -3.85
C MET A 176 -11.45 13.63 -3.78
N GLY A 177 -10.69 12.53 -3.71
CA GLY A 177 -9.23 12.55 -3.62
C GLY A 177 -8.51 12.41 -4.97
N GLY A 178 -9.16 11.84 -5.99
CA GLY A 178 -8.50 11.51 -7.26
C GLY A 178 -7.44 10.41 -7.12
N MET A 179 -7.60 9.54 -6.13
CA MET A 179 -6.67 8.47 -5.79
C MET A 179 -7.32 7.10 -6.00
N ALA A 180 -6.51 6.05 -6.02
CA ALA A 180 -7.04 4.70 -6.02
C ALA A 180 -7.87 4.44 -4.75
N ALA A 181 -9.03 3.80 -4.90
CA ALA A 181 -9.97 3.48 -3.81
C ALA A 181 -9.31 2.70 -2.65
N ILE A 182 -8.24 1.95 -2.95
CA ILE A 182 -7.43 1.23 -1.98
C ILE A 182 -6.77 2.13 -0.92
N ILE A 183 -6.40 3.37 -1.27
CA ILE A 183 -5.79 4.33 -0.34
C ILE A 183 -6.82 4.78 0.70
N GLY A 184 -8.06 5.03 0.29
CA GLY A 184 -9.16 5.35 1.20
C GLY A 184 -9.44 4.19 2.16
N ALA A 185 -9.49 2.96 1.65
CA ALA A 185 -9.68 1.78 2.46
C ALA A 185 -8.56 1.57 3.49
N PHE A 186 -7.30 1.75 3.08
CA PHE A 186 -6.15 1.73 3.96
C PHE A 186 -6.24 2.81 5.05
N LEU A 187 -6.61 4.03 4.68
CA LEU A 187 -6.81 5.12 5.62
C LEU A 187 -7.91 4.80 6.64
N ALA A 188 -9.04 4.23 6.20
CA ALA A 188 -10.08 3.77 7.11
C ALA A 188 -9.53 2.75 8.11
N GLY A 189 -8.80 1.73 7.66
CA GLY A 189 -8.16 0.74 8.55
C GLY A 189 -7.28 1.39 9.62
N LEU A 190 -6.43 2.33 9.22
CA LEU A 190 -5.54 3.06 10.13
C LEU A 190 -6.30 3.84 11.21
N LEU A 191 -7.47 4.37 10.87
CA LEU A 191 -8.33 5.13 11.79
C LEU A 191 -9.10 4.20 12.73
N PHE A 192 -9.60 3.07 12.23
CA PHE A 192 -10.25 2.04 13.03
C PHE A 192 -9.30 1.40 14.05
N LYS A 193 -7.99 1.36 13.79
CA LYS A 193 -6.99 0.83 14.73
C LYS A 193 -6.95 1.58 16.07
N ARG A 194 -7.47 2.81 16.11
CA ARG A 194 -7.55 3.62 17.33
C ARG A 194 -8.83 3.40 18.14
N SER A 195 -9.78 2.63 17.63
CA SER A 195 -11.02 2.32 18.35
C SER A 195 -10.81 1.22 19.38
N HIS A 196 -11.63 1.20 20.44
CA HIS A 196 -11.53 0.20 21.51
C HIS A 196 -11.85 -1.23 21.00
N PHE A 197 -12.66 -1.34 19.95
CA PHE A 197 -13.08 -2.61 19.35
C PHE A 197 -12.19 -3.03 18.17
N SER A 198 -10.98 -2.46 18.03
CA SER A 198 -10.12 -2.72 16.86
C SER A 198 -9.80 -4.19 16.66
N GLU A 199 -9.55 -4.96 17.73
CA GLU A 199 -9.22 -6.40 17.64
C GLU A 199 -10.41 -7.22 17.13
N GLN A 200 -11.61 -6.95 17.64
CA GLN A 200 -12.82 -7.64 17.19
C GLN A 200 -13.13 -7.33 15.70
N ILE A 201 -12.87 -6.09 15.29
CA ILE A 201 -13.00 -5.68 13.89
C ILE A 201 -11.91 -6.34 13.03
N GLU A 202 -10.69 -6.44 13.54
CA GLU A 202 -9.55 -7.13 12.90
C GLU A 202 -9.91 -8.57 12.58
N ASP A 203 -10.32 -9.36 13.58
CA ASP A 203 -10.67 -10.77 13.39
C ASP A 203 -11.81 -10.97 12.38
N GLY A 204 -12.86 -10.14 12.48
CA GLY A 204 -14.01 -10.20 11.58
C GLY A 204 -13.65 -9.86 10.14
N MET A 205 -12.88 -8.78 9.94
CA MET A 205 -12.48 -8.32 8.62
C MET A 205 -11.40 -9.20 8.00
N HIS A 206 -10.50 -9.76 8.81
CA HIS A 206 -9.48 -10.71 8.36
C HIS A 206 -10.13 -11.99 7.84
N THR A 207 -11.13 -12.53 8.54
CA THR A 207 -11.91 -13.68 8.06
C THR A 207 -12.55 -13.38 6.71
N LEU A 208 -13.22 -12.23 6.56
CA LEU A 208 -13.87 -11.87 5.30
C LEU A 208 -12.87 -11.65 4.16
N ALA A 209 -11.80 -10.89 4.41
CA ALA A 209 -10.82 -10.55 3.40
C ALA A 209 -10.08 -11.78 2.89
N PHE A 210 -9.56 -12.63 3.79
CA PHE A 210 -8.71 -13.76 3.41
C PHE A 210 -9.49 -15.00 2.99
N SER A 211 -10.69 -15.24 3.54
CA SER A 211 -11.47 -16.43 3.13
C SER A 211 -12.19 -16.24 1.80
N LEU A 212 -12.53 -15.01 1.40
CA LEU A 212 -13.30 -14.76 0.18
C LEU A 212 -12.55 -13.87 -0.81
N PHE A 213 -12.19 -12.65 -0.41
CA PHE A 213 -11.76 -11.63 -1.37
C PHE A 213 -10.34 -11.83 -1.91
N VAL A 214 -9.40 -12.32 -1.08
CA VAL A 214 -8.01 -12.56 -1.52
C VAL A 214 -7.93 -13.70 -2.55
N PRO A 215 -8.52 -14.89 -2.33
CA PRO A 215 -8.53 -15.95 -3.34
C PRO A 215 -9.20 -15.52 -4.65
N ILE A 216 -10.36 -14.86 -4.58
CA ILE A 216 -11.08 -14.38 -5.77
C ILE A 216 -10.20 -13.39 -6.55
N PHE A 217 -9.53 -12.47 -5.86
CA PHE A 217 -8.63 -11.51 -6.48
C PHE A 217 -7.44 -12.18 -7.18
N LEU A 218 -6.79 -13.15 -6.54
CA LEU A 218 -5.67 -13.88 -7.15
C LEU A 218 -6.11 -14.70 -8.36
N ILE A 219 -7.29 -15.33 -8.30
CA ILE A 219 -7.87 -16.03 -9.45
C ILE A 219 -8.15 -15.04 -10.58
N ASN A 220 -8.73 -13.88 -10.28
CA ASN A 220 -9.05 -12.88 -11.29
C ASN A 220 -7.80 -12.37 -12.03
N ILE A 221 -6.71 -12.05 -11.32
CA ILE A 221 -5.42 -11.71 -11.97
C ILE A 221 -4.95 -12.87 -12.85
N GLY A 222 -5.02 -14.10 -12.36
CA GLY A 222 -4.57 -15.28 -13.11
C GLY A 222 -5.36 -15.50 -14.40
N LEU A 223 -6.67 -15.20 -14.39
CA LEU A 223 -7.54 -15.32 -15.56
C LEU A 223 -7.29 -14.23 -16.62
N GLU A 224 -6.76 -13.07 -16.24
CA GLU A 224 -6.40 -12.00 -17.18
C GLU A 224 -5.10 -12.29 -17.94
N VAL A 225 -4.26 -13.22 -17.47
CA VAL A 225 -3.00 -13.57 -18.13
C VAL A 225 -3.27 -14.38 -19.40
N ASN A 226 -3.03 -13.75 -20.56
CA ASN A 226 -3.15 -14.41 -21.85
C ASN A 226 -1.79 -14.91 -22.37
N ALA A 227 -1.47 -16.18 -22.10
CA ALA A 227 -0.23 -16.80 -22.58
C ALA A 227 -0.11 -16.85 -24.12
N ARG A 228 -1.22 -16.68 -24.86
CA ARG A 228 -1.23 -16.68 -26.32
C ARG A 228 -0.60 -15.42 -26.92
N GLU A 229 -0.62 -14.30 -26.19
CA GLU A 229 0.02 -13.04 -26.60
C GLU A 229 1.54 -13.09 -26.43
N LEU A 230 2.05 -14.01 -25.60
CA LEU A 230 3.47 -14.20 -25.32
C LEU A 230 4.23 -14.91 -26.45
N SER A 231 3.55 -15.69 -27.30
CA SER A 231 4.17 -16.51 -28.36
C SER A 231 4.47 -15.77 -29.66
N ALA A 232 4.01 -14.53 -29.80
CA ALA A 232 4.19 -13.72 -31.01
C ALA A 232 5.55 -12.98 -31.00
N GLY A 233 6.67 -13.69 -31.19
CA GLY A 233 7.99 -13.12 -31.53
C GLY A 233 8.62 -12.11 -30.56
N SER A 234 7.94 -11.77 -29.48
CA SER A 234 8.26 -10.64 -28.59
C SER A 234 8.93 -11.09 -27.28
N GLY A 235 9.26 -12.38 -27.16
CA GLY A 235 9.82 -12.95 -25.92
C GLY A 235 11.09 -12.24 -25.45
N GLN A 236 11.97 -11.81 -26.37
CA GLN A 236 13.16 -11.05 -26.03
C GLN A 236 12.83 -9.67 -25.44
N PHE A 237 11.82 -8.98 -26.00
CA PHE A 237 11.35 -7.69 -25.51
C PHE A 237 10.69 -7.81 -24.13
N VAL A 238 9.87 -8.85 -23.92
CA VAL A 238 9.25 -9.15 -22.62
C VAL A 238 10.33 -9.41 -21.56
N VAL A 239 11.31 -10.27 -21.86
CA VAL A 239 12.41 -10.56 -20.93
C VAL A 239 13.21 -9.30 -20.59
N LEU A 240 13.54 -8.47 -21.60
CA LEU A 240 14.22 -7.20 -21.39
C LEU A 240 13.42 -6.28 -20.46
N ILE A 241 12.13 -6.11 -20.72
CA ILE A 241 11.25 -5.27 -19.90
C ILE A 241 11.13 -5.81 -18.47
N CYS A 242 10.97 -7.13 -18.29
CA CYS A 242 10.92 -7.73 -16.95
C CYS A 242 12.21 -7.47 -16.16
N ILE A 243 13.36 -7.62 -16.81
CA ILE A 243 14.66 -7.32 -16.18
C ILE A 243 14.73 -5.83 -15.81
N VAL A 244 14.35 -4.94 -16.72
CA VAL A 244 14.33 -3.49 -16.46
C VAL A 244 13.36 -3.14 -15.33
N ALA A 245 12.17 -3.73 -15.29
CA ALA A 245 11.18 -3.52 -14.25
C ALA A 245 11.72 -3.88 -12.86
N VAL A 246 12.28 -5.09 -12.74
CA VAL A 246 12.83 -5.61 -11.49
C VAL A 246 14.04 -4.78 -11.05
N LEU A 247 15.00 -4.54 -11.95
CA LEU A 247 16.21 -3.79 -11.62
C LEU A 247 15.89 -2.34 -11.24
N SER A 248 15.03 -1.67 -12.01
CA SER A 248 14.67 -0.27 -11.73
C SER A 248 13.97 -0.12 -10.38
N LYS A 249 13.06 -1.02 -10.02
CA LYS A 249 12.40 -1.01 -8.71
C LYS A 249 13.36 -1.32 -7.57
N ILE A 250 14.20 -2.35 -7.70
CA ILE A 250 15.18 -2.71 -6.66
C ILE A 250 16.18 -1.57 -6.44
N LEU A 251 16.73 -1.01 -7.53
CA LEU A 251 17.68 0.09 -7.44
C LEU A 251 17.01 1.36 -6.90
N GLY A 252 15.87 1.76 -7.45
CA GLY A 252 15.16 2.97 -7.03
C GLY A 252 14.71 2.91 -5.58
N SER A 253 13.83 1.96 -5.25
CA SER A 253 13.28 1.85 -3.89
C SER A 253 14.35 1.46 -2.86
N GLY A 254 15.31 0.60 -3.24
CA GLY A 254 16.41 0.19 -2.37
C GLY A 254 17.36 1.34 -2.06
N LEU A 255 17.76 2.15 -3.06
CA LEU A 255 18.57 3.35 -2.82
C LEU A 255 17.79 4.37 -2.00
N GLY A 256 16.50 4.57 -2.28
CA GLY A 256 15.66 5.51 -1.52
C GLY A 256 15.50 5.10 -0.06
N ALA A 257 15.32 3.80 0.21
CA ALA A 257 15.27 3.28 1.56
C ALA A 257 16.60 3.46 2.31
N ARG A 258 17.75 3.24 1.64
CA ARG A 258 19.08 3.45 2.22
C ARG A 258 19.32 4.92 2.55
N LEU A 259 19.00 5.85 1.64
CA LEU A 259 19.08 7.29 1.87
C LEU A 259 18.13 7.77 2.97
N GLY A 260 17.00 7.09 3.14
CA GLY A 260 16.04 7.30 4.22
C GLY A 260 16.53 6.86 5.60
N GLY A 261 17.64 6.12 5.69
CA GLY A 261 18.21 5.64 6.95
C GLY A 261 17.77 4.22 7.34
N VAL A 262 17.31 3.40 6.38
CA VAL A 262 17.24 1.95 6.57
C VAL A 262 18.66 1.42 6.48
N GLN A 263 19.27 1.15 7.64
CA GLN A 263 20.56 0.47 7.70
C GLN A 263 20.32 -1.00 7.33
N HIS A 264 21.13 -1.51 6.40
CA HIS A 264 21.16 -2.92 6.03
C HIS A 264 21.55 -3.70 7.29
N LYS A 265 20.58 -4.19 8.07
CA LYS A 265 20.87 -5.32 8.93
C LYS A 265 21.09 -6.47 7.97
N ALA A 266 22.36 -6.86 7.80
CA ALA A 266 22.69 -8.16 7.26
C ALA A 266 21.77 -9.15 7.99
N VAL A 267 20.95 -9.86 7.22
CA VAL A 267 20.14 -10.98 7.72
C VAL A 267 21.09 -11.82 8.55
N PRO A 268 20.98 -11.86 9.90
CA PRO A 268 21.64 -12.91 10.62
C PRO A 268 20.96 -14.18 10.12
N ALA A 269 21.77 -15.07 9.55
CA ALA A 269 21.32 -16.33 9.03
C ALA A 269 20.24 -16.92 9.93
N PHE A 270 19.15 -17.34 9.31
CA PHE A 270 18.14 -18.20 9.89
C PHE A 270 18.84 -19.41 10.53
N GLY A 271 19.11 -19.33 11.83
CA GLY A 271 20.03 -20.23 12.50
C GLY A 271 20.29 -19.81 13.94
N SER A 272 19.74 -20.61 14.86
CA SER A 272 19.98 -20.62 16.31
C SER A 272 19.36 -19.49 17.14
N ARG A 273 18.10 -19.69 17.55
CA ARG A 273 17.68 -19.55 18.97
C ARG A 273 16.26 -20.08 19.20
N ASP A 274 16.08 -21.36 18.92
CA ASP A 274 15.26 -22.22 19.78
C ASP A 274 16.23 -23.13 20.54
N GLY A 275 16.19 -23.09 21.87
CA GLY A 275 16.97 -24.00 22.72
C GLY A 275 17.53 -23.41 24.02
N ALA A 276 16.73 -23.52 25.08
CA ALA A 276 17.15 -23.87 26.45
C ALA A 276 18.11 -22.95 27.23
N LYS A 277 17.55 -22.18 28.18
CA LYS A 277 17.84 -22.20 29.65
C LYS A 277 16.54 -21.73 30.35
N GLY A 278 15.74 -22.60 30.97
CA GLY A 278 15.87 -23.12 32.35
C GLY A 278 15.24 -22.11 33.33
N GLY A 279 14.19 -22.36 34.13
CA GLY A 279 13.81 -23.58 34.85
C GLY A 279 14.03 -23.38 36.36
N SER A 280 13.06 -22.77 37.06
CA SER A 280 12.85 -22.77 38.52
C SER A 280 11.63 -21.89 38.81
N GLY A 281 10.45 -22.31 39.27
CA GLY A 281 9.99 -23.34 40.23
C GLY A 281 8.77 -22.70 40.95
N PRO A 282 7.75 -23.44 41.41
CA PRO A 282 6.42 -22.89 41.68
C PRO A 282 6.30 -22.28 43.08
N ASP A 283 5.51 -21.22 43.25
CA ASP A 283 5.04 -20.80 44.57
C ASP A 283 3.51 -20.83 44.65
N HIS A 284 3.04 -21.72 45.53
CA HIS A 284 1.68 -21.84 45.99
C HIS A 284 1.43 -20.79 47.06
N ARG A 285 0.40 -19.95 46.90
CA ARG A 285 -0.54 -19.62 48.00
C ARG A 285 -1.74 -18.83 47.50
N ARG A 286 -2.91 -19.45 47.62
CA ARG A 286 -4.23 -18.80 47.57
C ARG A 286 -4.43 -17.97 48.85
N PRO A 287 -5.17 -16.86 48.82
CA PRO A 287 -5.88 -16.38 49.99
C PRO A 287 -7.32 -16.94 49.96
N GLY A 288 -7.73 -17.64 51.02
CA GLY A 288 -9.13 -17.91 51.32
C GLY A 288 -9.63 -16.94 52.39
N PRO A 289 -10.91 -16.52 52.37
CA PRO A 289 -11.45 -15.59 53.35
C PRO A 289 -11.86 -16.33 54.63
N GLY A 290 -11.56 -15.71 55.78
CA GLY A 290 -12.03 -16.05 57.11
C GLY A 290 -12.09 -14.78 57.93
#